data_AF-A0A560GKP8-F1
#
_entry.id   AF-A0A560GKP8-F1
#
_cell.length_a   1.000
_cell.length_b   1.000
_cell.length_c   1.000
_cell.angle_alpha   90.00
_cell.angle_beta   90.00
_cell.angle_gamma   90.00
#
_symmetry.space_group_name_H-M   'P 1'
#
loop_
_entity.id
_entity.type
_entity.pdbx_description
1 polymer ?
#
loop_
_entity_poly.entity_id
_entity_poly.type
_entity_poly.pdbx_seq_one_letter_code
_entity_poly.pdbx_strand_id
1 'polypeptide(L)'
;MKKMLPLAGVALVILCAAGTLASPAQPDAACAAPLAAMTRQWDEAGFQAPAKPAQIYVVGKAGRQVSEIDYAFLKNQLVLASRECDGGATGDALRHIAAMRHRLAQLGLAPER
;
A
#
# COMPACT_ATOMS: atom_id res chain seq x y z
N MET A 1 -51.27 -33.89 -1.06
CA MET A 1 -50.79 -32.53 -0.74
C MET A 1 -49.94 -32.59 0.53
N LYS A 2 -48.65 -32.18 0.44
CA LYS A 2 -47.93 -31.32 1.41
C LYS A 2 -48.13 -31.67 2.92
N LYS A 3 -47.13 -32.10 3.71
CA LYS A 3 -45.91 -31.36 4.13
C LYS A 3 -45.05 -32.28 5.02
N MET A 4 -43.75 -32.42 4.72
CA MET A 4 -42.60 -31.78 5.40
C MET A 4 -42.11 -32.53 6.65
N LEU A 5 -40.96 -33.21 6.50
CA LEU A 5 -39.99 -33.48 7.55
C LEU A 5 -39.50 -32.16 8.15
N PRO A 6 -39.20 -32.16 9.47
CA PRO A 6 -37.95 -31.55 9.91
C PRO A 6 -37.18 -32.48 10.85
N LEU A 7 -35.98 -32.90 10.43
CA LEU A 7 -34.95 -33.37 11.36
C LEU A 7 -34.51 -32.16 12.17
N ALA A 8 -34.80 -32.19 13.47
CA ALA A 8 -34.28 -31.29 14.47
C ALA A 8 -33.15 -31.98 15.25
N GLY A 9 -32.12 -31.21 15.58
CA GLY A 9 -31.01 -31.58 16.46
C GLY A 9 -29.82 -32.14 15.69
N VAL A 10 -28.56 -31.82 15.96
CA VAL A 10 -27.83 -31.35 17.15
C VAL A 10 -26.47 -30.89 16.54
N ALA A 11 -25.71 -29.86 16.93
CA ALA A 11 -25.21 -29.43 18.22
C ALA A 11 -24.62 -28.02 18.11
N LEU A 12 -24.75 -27.30 19.21
CA LEU A 12 -23.94 -26.18 19.69
C LEU A 12 -22.42 -26.39 19.45
N VAL A 13 -21.77 -25.47 18.74
CA VAL A 13 -20.32 -25.24 18.88
C VAL A 13 -20.14 -23.85 19.49
N ILE A 14 -19.44 -23.88 20.62
CA ILE A 14 -19.27 -22.83 21.61
C ILE A 14 -18.55 -21.62 21.01
N LEU A 15 -19.21 -20.46 21.10
CA LEU A 15 -18.56 -19.14 21.11
C LEU A 15 -17.56 -19.09 22.27
N CYS A 16 -16.27 -18.96 21.97
CA CYS A 16 -15.28 -18.23 22.79
C CYS A 16 -13.94 -18.21 22.05
N ALA A 17 -13.88 -17.48 20.94
CA ALA A 17 -12.63 -16.94 20.45
C ALA A 17 -12.65 -15.45 20.77
N ALA A 18 -12.14 -15.08 21.95
CA ALA A 18 -11.69 -13.74 22.26
C ALA A 18 -10.40 -13.45 21.46
N GLY A 19 -10.50 -13.55 20.14
CA GLY A 19 -9.60 -12.88 19.23
C GLY A 19 -10.41 -11.70 18.72
N THR A 20 -10.03 -10.48 19.08
CA THR A 20 -10.37 -9.30 18.30
C THR A 20 -10.11 -9.65 16.85
N LEU A 21 -11.19 -9.97 16.11
CA LEU A 21 -11.17 -9.96 14.67
C LEU A 21 -10.81 -8.53 14.33
N ALA A 22 -9.54 -8.29 14.04
CA ALA A 22 -9.14 -7.10 13.34
C ALA A 22 -9.95 -7.14 12.06
N SER A 23 -11.04 -6.37 12.01
CA SER A 23 -11.72 -6.07 10.76
C SER A 23 -10.61 -5.73 9.76
N PRO A 24 -10.61 -6.31 8.54
CA PRO A 24 -9.68 -5.87 7.53
C PRO A 24 -9.87 -4.37 7.42
N ALA A 25 -8.86 -3.62 7.86
CA ALA A 25 -8.97 -2.19 7.97
C ALA A 25 -9.16 -1.69 6.53
N GLN A 26 -10.37 -1.22 6.24
CA GLN A 26 -10.69 -0.77 4.90
C GLN A 26 -9.92 0.53 4.70
N PRO A 27 -9.13 0.64 3.62
CA PRO A 27 -8.35 1.85 3.38
C PRO A 27 -9.28 3.06 3.37
N ASP A 28 -8.87 4.11 4.09
CA ASP A 28 -9.65 5.34 4.13
C ASP A 28 -9.75 5.91 2.71
N ALA A 29 -10.98 6.19 2.27
CA ALA A 29 -11.26 6.64 0.91
C ALA A 29 -10.51 7.94 0.55
N ALA A 30 -10.20 8.79 1.53
CA ALA A 30 -9.49 10.05 1.33
C ALA A 30 -8.00 9.85 1.01
N CYS A 31 -7.35 8.78 1.51
CA CYS A 31 -5.96 8.46 1.17
C CYS A 31 -5.84 7.40 0.07
N ALA A 32 -6.86 6.57 -0.16
CA ALA A 32 -6.82 5.47 -1.11
C ALA A 32 -6.56 5.92 -2.55
N ALA A 33 -7.28 6.94 -3.04
CA ALA A 33 -7.09 7.43 -4.41
C ALA A 33 -5.72 8.10 -4.64
N PRO A 34 -5.24 9.01 -3.75
CA PRO A 34 -3.87 9.53 -3.83
C PRO A 34 -2.79 8.44 -3.76
N LEU A 35 -2.95 7.44 -2.89
CA LEU A 35 -2.03 6.32 -2.77
C LEU A 35 -1.99 5.50 -4.06
N ALA A 36 -3.15 5.13 -4.60
CA ALA A 36 -3.23 4.37 -5.85
C ALA A 36 -2.56 5.10 -7.03
N ALA A 37 -2.72 6.43 -7.11
CA ALA A 37 -2.02 7.23 -8.11
C ALA A 37 -0.50 7.19 -7.92
N MET A 38 -0.03 7.25 -6.67
CA MET A 38 1.40 7.17 -6.35
C MET A 38 2.00 5.80 -6.67
N THR A 39 1.30 4.73 -6.32
CA THR A 39 1.69 3.35 -6.64
C THR A 39 1.82 3.17 -8.15
N ARG A 40 0.84 3.63 -8.94
CA ARG A 40 0.92 3.57 -10.41
C ARG A 40 2.14 4.32 -10.94
N GLN A 41 2.41 5.53 -10.46
CA GLN A 41 3.58 6.30 -10.88
C GLN A 41 4.89 5.57 -10.55
N TRP A 42 4.97 4.92 -9.38
CA TRP A 42 6.11 4.11 -8.99
C TRP A 42 6.30 2.89 -9.92
N ASP A 43 5.22 2.18 -10.21
CA ASP A 43 5.23 1.00 -11.10
C ASP A 43 5.59 1.37 -12.56
N GLU A 44 5.13 2.53 -13.01
CA GLU A 44 5.50 3.13 -14.30
C GLU A 44 6.97 3.52 -14.34
N ALA A 45 7.52 4.05 -13.24
CA ALA A 45 8.96 4.28 -13.11
C ALA A 45 9.75 2.97 -13.14
N GLY A 46 9.16 1.86 -12.67
CA GLY A 46 9.67 0.51 -12.92
C GLY A 46 11.05 0.24 -12.32
N PHE A 47 11.38 0.94 -11.23
CA PHE A 47 12.62 0.71 -10.48
C PHE A 47 12.67 -0.72 -9.96
N GLN A 48 13.73 -1.45 -10.33
CA GLN A 48 13.97 -2.78 -9.80
C GLN A 48 14.71 -2.69 -8.47
N ALA A 49 14.51 -3.65 -7.58
CA ALA A 49 15.33 -3.73 -6.38
C ALA A 49 16.82 -3.85 -6.78
N PRO A 50 17.74 -3.13 -6.10
CA PRO A 50 19.16 -3.22 -6.41
C PRO A 50 19.64 -4.67 -6.22
N ALA A 51 20.40 -5.16 -7.18
CA ALA A 51 20.88 -6.55 -7.18
C ALA A 51 22.01 -6.79 -6.16
N LYS A 52 22.66 -5.70 -5.69
CA LYS A 52 23.74 -5.74 -4.72
C LYS A 52 23.50 -4.68 -3.64
N PRO A 53 23.82 -4.98 -2.37
CA PRO A 53 23.90 -3.94 -1.35
C PRO A 53 24.95 -2.88 -1.75
N ALA A 54 24.69 -1.61 -1.46
CA ALA A 54 25.55 -0.47 -1.81
C ALA A 54 25.73 -0.21 -3.33
N GLN A 55 24.78 -0.63 -4.16
CA GLN A 55 24.73 -0.17 -5.55
C GLN A 55 24.47 1.35 -5.57
N ILE A 56 25.27 2.14 -6.27
CA ILE A 56 25.16 3.61 -6.21
C ILE A 56 23.83 4.11 -6.82
N TYR A 57 23.38 3.49 -7.91
CA TYR A 57 22.18 3.88 -8.65
C TYR A 57 21.24 2.71 -8.90
N VAL A 58 19.95 2.99 -8.76
CA VAL A 58 18.86 2.09 -9.14
C VAL A 58 18.25 2.59 -10.45
N VAL A 59 18.22 1.71 -11.44
CA VAL A 59 17.71 2.01 -12.78
C VAL A 59 16.26 1.54 -12.89
N GLY A 60 15.42 2.41 -13.45
CA GLY A 60 14.03 2.16 -13.80
C GLY A 60 13.83 2.08 -15.31
N LYS A 61 12.56 2.13 -15.73
CA LYS A 61 12.16 2.20 -17.13
C LYS A 61 12.48 3.56 -17.74
N ALA A 62 12.52 3.62 -19.07
CA ALA A 62 12.72 4.86 -19.84
C ALA A 62 13.96 5.67 -19.44
N GLY A 63 15.05 5.00 -19.03
CA GLY A 63 16.31 5.66 -18.65
C GLY A 63 16.25 6.39 -17.31
N ARG A 64 15.18 6.26 -16.53
CA ARG A 64 15.09 6.84 -15.18
C ARG A 64 16.13 6.19 -14.27
N GLN A 65 16.89 6.99 -13.53
CA GLN A 65 17.79 6.50 -12.49
C GLN A 65 17.64 7.34 -11.22
N VAL A 66 17.82 6.71 -10.07
CA VAL A 66 17.88 7.36 -8.77
C VAL A 66 19.05 6.81 -7.96
N SER A 67 19.52 7.53 -6.95
CA SER A 67 20.47 6.94 -6.00
C SER A 67 19.81 5.80 -5.22
N GLU A 68 20.59 4.89 -4.62
CA GLU A 68 20.03 3.88 -3.70
C GLU A 68 19.31 4.52 -2.51
N ILE A 69 19.87 5.60 -1.96
CA ILE A 69 19.26 6.35 -0.86
C ILE A 69 17.87 6.85 -1.27
N ASP A 70 17.75 7.39 -2.49
CA ASP A 70 16.47 7.86 -3.03
C ASP A 70 15.50 6.71 -3.28
N TYR A 71 15.97 5.61 -3.85
CA TYR A 71 15.14 4.42 -4.05
C TYR A 71 14.58 3.92 -2.72
N ALA A 72 15.43 3.77 -1.70
CA ALA A 72 15.04 3.30 -0.38
C ALA A 72 14.06 4.28 0.29
N PHE A 73 14.34 5.58 0.19
CA PHE A 73 13.43 6.62 0.68
C PHE A 73 12.05 6.51 0.03
N LEU A 74 11.98 6.54 -1.31
CA LEU A 74 10.72 6.52 -2.05
C LEU A 74 9.92 5.25 -1.77
N LYS A 75 10.59 4.09 -1.77
CA LYS A 75 9.98 2.81 -1.42
C LYS A 75 9.42 2.81 0.01
N ASN A 76 10.18 3.31 0.98
CA ASN A 76 9.74 3.37 2.37
C ASN A 76 8.55 4.32 2.55
N GLN A 77 8.54 5.48 1.88
CA GLN A 77 7.38 6.39 1.92
C GLN A 77 6.13 5.71 1.36
N LEU A 78 6.23 4.95 0.27
CA LEU A 78 5.08 4.24 -0.30
C LEU A 78 4.56 3.14 0.64
N VAL A 79 5.45 2.37 1.25
CA VAL A 79 5.07 1.31 2.22
C VAL A 79 4.41 1.91 3.46
N LEU A 80 4.96 3.00 4.00
CA LEU A 80 4.37 3.69 5.14
C LEU A 80 3.01 4.29 4.78
N ALA A 81 2.90 4.98 3.63
CA ALA A 81 1.64 5.52 3.16
C ALA A 81 0.55 4.45 3.04
N SER A 82 0.89 3.26 2.52
CA SER A 82 -0.05 2.13 2.45
C SER A 82 -0.50 1.69 3.83
N ARG A 83 0.43 1.44 4.75
CA ARG A 83 0.11 0.96 6.10
C ARG A 83 -0.74 1.96 6.87
N GLU A 84 -0.39 3.24 6.83
CA GLU A 84 -1.14 4.29 7.50
C GLU A 84 -2.53 4.48 6.86
N CYS A 85 -2.63 4.35 5.53
CA CYS A 85 -3.92 4.47 4.84
C CYS A 85 -4.86 3.30 5.15
N ASP A 86 -4.32 2.08 5.16
CA ASP A 86 -5.05 0.88 5.56
C ASP A 86 -5.46 0.97 7.03
N GLY A 87 -4.59 1.50 7.91
CA GLY A 87 -4.85 1.67 9.34
C GLY A 87 -5.78 2.84 9.71
N GLY A 88 -6.26 3.64 8.75
CA GLY A 88 -7.13 4.80 9.00
C GLY A 88 -6.39 6.06 9.48
N ALA A 89 -5.06 6.06 9.47
CA ALA A 89 -4.21 7.21 9.79
C ALA A 89 -4.01 8.10 8.55
N THR A 90 -5.11 8.59 8.00
CA THR A 90 -5.19 9.32 6.72
C THR A 90 -4.23 10.52 6.65
N GLY A 91 -4.12 11.29 7.73
CA GLY A 91 -3.21 12.44 7.78
C GLY A 91 -1.75 12.04 7.61
N ASP A 92 -1.35 10.89 8.13
CA ASP A 92 0.02 10.39 8.11
C ASP A 92 0.34 9.81 6.73
N ALA A 93 -0.61 9.02 6.19
CA ALA A 93 -0.55 8.53 4.82
C ALA A 93 -0.35 9.66 3.80
N LEU A 94 -1.14 10.74 3.91
CA LEU A 94 -1.04 11.88 3.01
C LEU A 94 0.30 12.62 3.13
N ARG A 95 0.89 12.70 4.34
CA ARG A 95 2.24 13.28 4.51
C ARG A 95 3.30 12.45 3.80
N HIS A 96 3.23 11.13 3.89
CA HIS A 96 4.15 10.24 3.17
C HIS A 96 4.01 10.37 1.65
N ILE A 97 2.77 10.45 1.14
CA ILE A 97 2.50 10.68 -0.29
C ILE A 97 3.07 12.04 -0.75
N ALA A 98 2.87 13.09 0.05
CA ALA A 98 3.41 14.42 -0.25
C ALA A 98 4.95 14.43 -0.26
N ALA A 99 5.59 13.76 0.70
CA ALA A 99 7.04 13.63 0.75
C ALA A 99 7.60 12.90 -0.47
N MET A 100 6.96 11.80 -0.88
CA MET A 100 7.33 11.06 -2.09
C MET A 100 7.19 11.93 -3.35
N ARG A 101 6.07 12.66 -3.50
CA ARG A 101 5.86 13.60 -4.61
C ARG A 101 6.92 14.68 -4.67
N HIS A 102 7.22 15.29 -3.53
CA HIS A 102 8.23 16.33 -3.45
C HIS A 102 9.59 15.81 -3.89
N ARG A 103 9.98 14.63 -3.43
CA ARG A 103 11.27 14.03 -3.83
C ARG A 103 11.31 13.66 -5.31
N LEU A 104 10.24 13.08 -5.86
CA LEU A 104 10.15 12.80 -7.30
C LEU A 104 10.26 14.06 -8.15
N ALA A 105 9.66 15.18 -7.72
CA ALA A 105 9.82 16.47 -8.40
C ALA A 105 11.27 16.97 -8.37
N GLN A 106 11.95 16.87 -7.23
CA GLN A 106 13.38 17.23 -7.13
C GLN A 106 14.29 16.39 -8.03
N LEU A 107 13.90 15.14 -8.29
CA LEU A 107 14.63 14.22 -9.16
C LEU A 107 14.29 14.40 -10.65
N GLY A 108 13.37 15.30 -11.00
CA GLY A 108 12.88 15.44 -12.38
C GLY A 108 12.04 14.24 -12.85
N LEU A 109 11.46 13.49 -11.91
CA LEU A 109 10.68 12.27 -12.14
C LEU A 109 9.19 12.44 -11.81
N ALA A 110 8.74 13.68 -11.57
CA ALA A 110 7.33 14.00 -11.46
C ALA A 110 6.62 13.73 -12.81
N PRO A 111 5.33 13.34 -12.79
CA PRO A 111 4.61 13.17 -14.04
C PRO A 111 4.45 14.55 -14.68
N GLU A 112 4.80 14.66 -15.97
CA GLU A 112 4.43 15.82 -16.77
C GLU A 112 2.90 15.85 -16.84
N ARG A 113 2.32 17.04 -16.60
CA ARG A 113 0.87 17.22 -16.52
C ARG A 113 0.17 16.94 -17.83
#